data_AF-A0A973LBJ9-F1
#
_entry.id   AF-A0A973LBJ9-F1
#
_cell.length_a   1.000
_cell.length_b   1.000
_cell.length_c   1.000
_cell.angle_alpha   90.00
_cell.angle_beta   90.00
_cell.angle_gamma   90.00
#
_symmetry.space_group_name_H-M   'P 1'
#
loop_
_entity.id
_entity.type
_entity.pdbx_description
1 polymer ?
#
loop_
_entity_poly.entity_id
_entity_poly.type
_entity_poly.pdbx_seq_one_letter_code
_entity_poly.pdbx_strand_id
1 'polypeptide(L)'
;WLLRAAAQRAEAVLAAPERPAADLVAELGLSRRVVDGFLRPYLEAFAAEADPLLSISGRAVELALRQLVKGRWCLPAAGIAAIPQRLADQLPPGAVRLETEVLTVHANGVVTAEEVLRSSAVVVATDPATAVELLPGLHEPQLRAVTTFHHAAVLAPPRGEPAVLIDADRHSPVSRTAPVSHAVPGRSPDHRTLVSTNVVGHTGAGTRTSELESAVRARLAELYAAEDDRWECVAVHHFPRATPAMTSPHNFRRPVRLIHGLYVCGDHRGTAGIDGALESGRRAARSVMADLGVVFRAEDRITA
;
A
#
# COMPACT_ATOMS: atom_id res chain seq x y z
N TRP A 1 -17.24 2.84 19.76
CA TRP A 1 -16.49 3.81 18.94
C TRP A 1 -16.11 3.23 17.58
N LEU A 2 -15.48 2.04 17.50
CA LEU A 2 -15.14 1.37 16.22
C LEU A 2 -16.32 1.27 15.26
N LEU A 3 -17.48 0.79 15.74
CA LEU A 3 -18.69 0.71 14.92
C LEU A 3 -19.18 2.08 14.42
N ARG A 4 -18.97 3.16 15.19
CA ARG A 4 -19.34 4.52 14.76
C ARG A 4 -18.40 5.00 13.65
N ALA A 5 -17.09 4.84 13.83
CA ALA A 5 -16.09 5.15 12.80
C ALA A 5 -16.34 4.32 11.52
N ALA A 6 -16.67 3.03 11.68
CA ALA A 6 -16.98 2.16 10.56
C ALA A 6 -18.31 2.47 9.87
N ALA A 7 -19.33 2.95 10.60
CA ALA A 7 -20.65 3.27 10.05
C ALA A 7 -20.60 4.48 9.10
N GLN A 8 -19.72 5.45 9.33
CA GLN A 8 -19.58 6.62 8.49
C GLN A 8 -19.23 6.25 7.04
N ARG A 9 -19.80 6.97 6.08
CA ARG A 9 -19.48 6.80 4.67
C ARG A 9 -18.08 7.34 4.37
N ALA A 10 -17.35 6.69 3.47
CA ALA A 10 -16.00 7.14 3.10
C ALA A 10 -16.02 8.57 2.55
N GLU A 11 -17.04 8.95 1.79
CA GLU A 11 -17.18 10.31 1.28
C GLU A 11 -17.41 11.34 2.39
N ALA A 12 -18.12 10.95 3.46
CA ALA A 12 -18.33 11.81 4.62
C ALA A 12 -17.04 12.01 5.41
N VAL A 13 -16.25 10.95 5.61
CA VAL A 13 -14.91 11.05 6.22
C VAL A 13 -14.02 11.98 5.39
N LEU A 14 -14.00 11.82 4.07
CA LEU A 14 -13.18 12.65 3.18
C LEU A 14 -13.61 14.12 3.14
N ALA A 15 -14.89 14.41 3.37
CA ALA A 15 -15.43 15.78 3.41
C ALA A 15 -15.29 16.45 4.78
N ALA A 16 -14.97 15.70 5.84
CA ALA A 16 -14.78 16.24 7.17
C ALA A 16 -13.53 17.15 7.25
N PRO A 17 -13.50 18.13 8.18
CA PRO A 17 -12.31 18.93 8.44
C PRO A 17 -11.09 18.05 8.72
N GLU A 18 -9.95 18.42 8.14
CA GLU A 18 -8.69 17.72 8.40
C GLU A 18 -8.20 18.06 9.80
N ARG A 19 -7.71 17.04 10.51
CA ARG A 19 -7.08 17.17 11.84
C ARG A 19 -6.03 16.08 12.07
N PRO A 20 -5.07 16.31 12.97
CA PRO A 20 -4.16 15.27 13.44
C PRO A 20 -4.88 14.07 14.06
N ALA A 21 -4.28 12.88 13.97
CA ALA A 21 -4.79 11.67 14.60
C ALA A 21 -4.89 11.79 16.13
N ALA A 22 -3.95 12.48 16.78
CA ALA A 22 -3.98 12.71 18.22
C ALA A 22 -5.28 13.39 18.69
N ASP A 23 -5.73 14.41 17.96
CA ASP A 23 -6.96 15.15 18.29
C ASP A 23 -8.20 14.27 18.10
N LEU A 24 -8.25 13.51 16.99
CA LEU A 24 -9.31 12.51 16.77
C LEU A 24 -9.37 11.49 17.92
N VAL A 25 -8.23 10.96 18.36
CA VAL A 25 -8.18 9.97 19.45
C VAL A 25 -8.61 10.57 20.78
N ALA A 26 -8.21 11.81 21.07
CA ALA A 26 -8.64 12.54 22.26
C ALA A 26 -10.17 12.73 22.29
N GLU A 27 -10.77 13.14 21.17
CA GLU A 27 -12.22 13.31 21.05
C GLU A 27 -13.00 12.00 21.18
N LEU A 28 -12.44 10.89 20.69
CA LEU A 28 -13.06 9.57 20.82
C LEU A 28 -13.10 9.08 22.28
N GLY A 29 -12.34 9.71 23.19
CA GLY A 29 -12.32 9.38 24.61
C GLY A 29 -11.82 7.97 24.91
N LEU A 30 -10.87 7.47 24.10
CA LEU A 30 -10.35 6.11 24.24
C LEU A 30 -9.42 5.99 25.45
N SER A 31 -9.52 4.88 26.18
CA SER A 31 -8.60 4.62 27.28
C SER A 31 -7.18 4.36 26.74
N ARG A 32 -6.15 4.69 27.54
CA ARG A 32 -4.75 4.42 27.18
C ARG A 32 -4.51 2.96 26.81
N ARG A 33 -5.16 2.02 27.50
CA ARG A 33 -5.10 0.58 27.19
C ARG A 33 -5.56 0.26 25.77
N VAL A 34 -6.64 0.88 25.29
CA VAL A 34 -7.16 0.68 23.93
C VAL A 34 -6.26 1.37 22.90
N VAL A 35 -5.77 2.56 23.22
CA VAL A 35 -4.87 3.31 22.33
C VAL A 35 -3.57 2.54 22.15
N ASP A 36 -2.92 2.15 23.24
CA ASP A 36 -1.58 1.56 23.21
C ASP A 36 -1.60 0.06 22.87
N GLY A 37 -2.62 -0.68 23.31
CA GLY A 37 -2.70 -2.12 23.09
C GLY A 37 -3.38 -2.55 21.79
N PHE A 38 -3.99 -1.62 21.04
CA PHE A 38 -4.71 -1.95 19.81
C PHE A 38 -4.60 -0.89 18.74
N LEU A 39 -5.01 0.35 19.02
CA LEU A 39 -5.12 1.37 17.99
C LEU A 39 -3.76 1.73 17.39
N ARG A 40 -2.77 2.00 18.24
CA ARG A 40 -1.42 2.37 17.81
C ARG A 40 -0.74 1.24 17.03
N PRO A 41 -0.66 -0.01 17.53
CA PRO A 41 -0.11 -1.13 16.75
C PRO A 41 -0.81 -1.33 15.40
N TYR A 42 -2.15 -1.22 15.37
CA TYR A 42 -2.91 -1.32 14.13
C TYR A 42 -2.53 -0.22 13.13
N LEU A 43 -2.41 1.02 13.60
CA LEU A 43 -2.03 2.15 12.77
C LEU A 43 -0.57 2.07 12.33
N GLU A 44 0.33 1.57 13.15
CA GLU A 44 1.74 1.34 12.79
C GLU A 44 1.83 0.35 11.61
N ALA A 45 1.10 -0.76 11.72
CA ALA A 45 0.99 -1.76 10.66
C ALA A 45 0.27 -1.25 9.41
N PHE A 46 -0.68 -0.32 9.54
CA PHE A 46 -1.43 0.26 8.42
C PHE A 46 -0.62 1.34 7.68
N ALA A 47 -0.03 2.27 8.44
CA ALA A 47 0.69 3.43 7.92
C ALA A 47 2.15 3.12 7.55
N ALA A 48 2.65 1.95 7.96
CA ALA A 48 4.06 1.60 7.87
C ALA A 48 4.98 2.66 8.51
N GLU A 49 4.56 3.19 9.65
CA GLU A 49 5.28 4.24 10.38
C GLU A 49 5.28 3.90 11.86
N ALA A 50 6.42 4.13 12.54
CA ALA A 50 6.49 4.01 13.99
C ALA A 50 5.82 5.23 14.64
N ASP A 51 5.00 5.00 15.67
CA ASP A 51 4.23 6.03 16.35
C ASP A 51 3.43 7.00 15.43
N PRO A 52 2.55 6.48 14.56
CA PRO A 52 1.85 7.27 13.55
C PRO A 52 0.84 8.24 14.17
N LEU A 53 0.44 8.06 15.43
CA LEU A 53 -0.52 8.94 16.09
C LEU A 53 -0.01 10.39 16.22
N LEU A 54 1.30 10.59 16.09
CA LEU A 54 1.93 11.91 16.11
C LEU A 54 1.81 12.66 14.78
N SER A 55 1.67 11.95 13.66
CA SER A 55 1.86 12.54 12.33
C SER A 55 0.70 12.28 11.38
N ILE A 56 0.02 11.14 11.48
CA ILE A 56 -0.97 10.71 10.49
C ILE A 56 -2.25 11.55 10.53
N SER A 57 -2.86 11.73 9.36
CA SER A 57 -4.19 12.32 9.21
C SER A 57 -5.26 11.57 10.01
N GLY A 58 -6.11 12.30 10.73
CA GLY A 58 -7.30 11.76 11.38
C GLY A 58 -8.26 11.10 10.39
N ARG A 59 -8.41 11.66 9.18
CA ARG A 59 -9.22 11.03 8.13
C ARG A 59 -8.61 9.69 7.67
N ALA A 60 -7.28 9.58 7.60
CA ALA A 60 -6.62 8.30 7.30
C ALA A 60 -6.90 7.27 8.40
N VAL A 61 -6.88 7.67 9.68
CA VAL A 61 -7.26 6.80 10.80
C VAL A 61 -8.69 6.31 10.67
N GLU A 62 -9.66 7.20 10.42
CA GLU A 62 -11.06 6.80 10.24
C GLU A 62 -11.26 5.87 9.06
N LEU A 63 -10.58 6.11 7.93
CA LEU A 63 -10.59 5.21 6.77
C LEU A 63 -9.96 3.85 7.09
N ALA A 64 -8.85 3.82 7.85
CA ALA A 64 -8.22 2.58 8.30
C ALA A 64 -9.17 1.78 9.19
N LEU A 65 -9.74 2.40 10.22
CA LEU A 65 -10.70 1.76 11.13
C LEU A 65 -11.95 1.26 10.39
N ARG A 66 -12.41 2.02 9.39
CA ARG A 66 -13.50 1.57 8.52
C ARG A 66 -13.10 0.32 7.73
N GLN A 67 -11.90 0.29 7.15
CA GLN A 67 -11.39 -0.88 6.44
C GLN A 67 -11.20 -2.08 7.37
N LEU A 68 -10.78 -1.87 8.63
CA LEU A 68 -10.68 -2.93 9.61
C LEU A 68 -12.02 -3.61 9.88
N VAL A 69 -13.10 -2.82 10.01
CA VAL A 69 -14.42 -3.35 10.38
C VAL A 69 -15.20 -3.87 9.17
N LYS A 70 -15.10 -3.21 8.01
CA LYS A 70 -15.91 -3.54 6.81
C LYS A 70 -15.13 -4.26 5.72
N GLY A 71 -13.81 -4.13 5.72
CA GLY A 71 -12.96 -4.70 4.71
C GLY A 71 -12.84 -6.21 4.84
N ARG A 72 -12.53 -6.86 3.72
CA ARG A 72 -12.09 -8.25 3.68
C ARG A 72 -10.66 -8.25 3.20
N TRP A 73 -9.80 -8.89 3.96
CA TRP A 73 -8.41 -9.10 3.57
C TRP A 73 -8.39 -10.28 2.62
N CYS A 74 -7.78 -10.12 1.46
CA CYS A 74 -7.70 -11.17 0.47
C CYS A 74 -6.30 -11.24 -0.13
N LEU A 75 -5.94 -12.43 -0.59
CA LEU A 75 -4.72 -12.68 -1.35
C LEU A 75 -5.13 -13.31 -2.68
N PRO A 76 -4.75 -12.73 -3.82
CA PRO A 76 -4.98 -13.39 -5.10
C PRO A 76 -4.24 -14.73 -5.14
N ALA A 77 -4.95 -15.78 -5.56
CA ALA A 77 -4.41 -17.14 -5.62
C ALA A 77 -3.15 -17.22 -6.52
N ALA A 78 -3.16 -16.49 -7.64
CA ALA A 78 -2.05 -16.38 -8.59
C ALA A 78 -1.03 -15.28 -8.25
N GLY A 79 -1.04 -14.75 -7.02
CA GLY A 79 -0.14 -13.67 -6.60
C GLY A 79 -0.62 -12.27 -7.00
N ILE A 80 -0.03 -11.23 -6.39
CA ILE A 80 -0.50 -9.84 -6.56
C ILE A 80 -0.32 -9.32 -8.00
N ALA A 81 0.66 -9.85 -8.74
CA ALA A 81 0.92 -9.53 -10.14
C ALA A 81 -0.24 -9.94 -11.08
N ALA A 82 -1.14 -10.82 -10.66
CA ALA A 82 -2.31 -11.19 -11.46
C ALA A 82 -3.25 -10.00 -11.72
N ILE A 83 -3.28 -8.99 -10.84
CA ILE A 83 -4.10 -7.79 -11.00
C ILE A 83 -3.60 -6.93 -12.18
N PRO A 84 -2.35 -6.44 -12.21
CA PRO A 84 -1.85 -5.67 -13.35
C PRO A 84 -1.80 -6.51 -14.63
N GLN A 85 -1.50 -7.81 -14.56
CA GLN A 85 -1.52 -8.67 -15.75
C GLN A 85 -2.91 -8.71 -16.40
N ARG A 86 -3.97 -8.90 -15.61
CA ARG A 86 -5.36 -8.87 -16.10
C ARG A 86 -5.73 -7.53 -16.75
N LEU A 87 -5.13 -6.43 -16.32
CA LEU A 87 -5.33 -5.12 -16.95
C LEU A 87 -4.59 -5.03 -18.27
N ALA A 88 -3.33 -5.50 -18.31
CA ALA A 88 -2.52 -5.52 -19.53
C ALA A 88 -3.13 -6.41 -20.62
N ASP A 89 -3.67 -7.58 -20.25
CA ASP A 89 -4.31 -8.53 -21.19
C ASP A 89 -5.56 -7.96 -21.90
N GLN A 90 -6.13 -6.87 -21.38
CA GLN A 90 -7.28 -6.18 -21.98
C GLN A 90 -6.88 -5.07 -22.96
N LEU A 91 -5.58 -4.79 -23.10
CA LEU A 91 -5.07 -3.76 -23.99
C LEU A 91 -4.74 -4.35 -25.37
N PRO A 92 -4.80 -3.55 -26.44
CA PRO A 92 -4.36 -4.00 -27.77
C PRO A 92 -2.91 -4.49 -27.75
N PRO A 93 -2.54 -5.45 -28.63
CA PRO A 93 -1.15 -5.87 -28.79
C PRO A 93 -0.22 -4.67 -29.03
N GLY A 94 0.92 -4.64 -28.35
CA GLY A 94 1.89 -3.55 -28.43
C GLY A 94 1.57 -2.30 -27.61
N ALA A 95 0.43 -2.24 -26.91
CA ALA A 95 0.07 -1.12 -26.04
C ALA A 95 0.98 -0.99 -24.79
N VAL A 96 1.59 -2.09 -24.35
CA VAL A 96 2.55 -2.11 -23.24
C VAL A 96 3.94 -2.37 -23.81
N ARG A 97 4.85 -1.43 -23.57
CA ARG A 97 6.27 -1.53 -23.94
C ARG A 97 7.08 -1.57 -22.65
N LEU A 98 7.69 -2.72 -22.38
CA LEU A 98 8.63 -2.89 -21.27
C LEU A 98 10.02 -2.42 -21.71
N GLU A 99 10.92 -2.24 -20.74
CA GLU A 99 12.32 -1.84 -21.00
C GLU A 99 12.45 -0.53 -21.81
N THR A 100 11.41 0.31 -21.79
CA THR A 100 11.34 1.59 -22.50
C THR A 100 11.26 2.71 -21.46
N GLU A 101 12.42 3.19 -21.04
CA GLU A 101 12.49 4.29 -20.06
C GLU A 101 12.09 5.62 -20.70
N VAL A 102 11.17 6.34 -20.04
CA VAL A 102 10.82 7.71 -20.40
C VAL A 102 11.76 8.65 -19.68
N LEU A 103 12.51 9.44 -20.45
CA LEU A 103 13.51 10.39 -19.95
C LEU A 103 12.95 11.80 -19.81
N THR A 104 11.93 12.15 -20.61
CA THR A 104 11.31 13.48 -20.57
C THR A 104 9.83 13.40 -20.92
N VAL A 105 9.03 14.20 -20.22
CA VAL A 105 7.58 14.28 -20.40
C VAL A 105 7.18 15.66 -20.89
N HIS A 106 6.34 15.69 -21.93
CA HIS A 106 5.66 16.88 -22.42
C HIS A 106 4.14 16.65 -22.44
N ALA A 107 3.34 17.71 -22.57
CA ALA A 107 1.89 17.57 -22.65
C ALA A 107 1.40 16.86 -23.94
N ASN A 108 2.25 16.79 -24.97
CA ASN A 108 1.95 16.22 -26.27
C ASN A 108 2.84 15.02 -26.65
N GLY A 109 3.50 14.40 -25.66
CA GLY A 109 4.35 13.25 -25.91
C GLY A 109 5.43 13.03 -24.86
N VAL A 110 6.23 11.99 -25.09
CA VAL A 110 7.35 11.62 -24.24
C VAL A 110 8.60 11.35 -25.07
N VAL A 111 9.77 11.52 -24.45
CA VAL A 111 11.07 11.21 -25.05
C VAL A 111 11.67 10.02 -24.33
N THR A 112 12.15 9.05 -25.10
CA THR A 112 12.91 7.89 -24.61
C THR A 112 14.35 7.99 -25.14
N ALA A 113 15.21 7.03 -24.78
CA ALA A 113 16.57 6.97 -25.35
C ALA A 113 16.56 6.70 -26.87
N GLU A 114 15.52 6.06 -27.39
CA GLU A 114 15.47 5.56 -28.77
C GLU A 114 14.61 6.44 -29.68
N GLU A 115 13.57 7.10 -29.13
CA GLU A 115 12.60 7.81 -29.96
C GLU A 115 11.82 8.91 -29.21
N VAL A 116 11.05 9.68 -29.99
CA VAL A 116 10.06 10.64 -29.48
C VAL A 116 8.66 10.14 -29.82
N LEU A 117 7.88 9.84 -28.79
CA LEU A 117 6.50 9.38 -28.92
C LEU A 117 5.54 10.56 -28.80
N ARG A 118 4.79 10.84 -29.86
CA ARG A 118 3.75 11.88 -29.85
C ARG A 118 2.41 11.33 -29.36
N SER A 119 1.71 12.13 -28.56
CA SER A 119 0.36 11.81 -28.08
C SER A 119 -0.47 13.07 -27.89
N SER A 120 -1.80 12.93 -27.83
CA SER A 120 -2.69 14.05 -27.48
C SER A 120 -2.75 14.31 -25.97
N ALA A 121 -2.30 13.34 -25.16
CA ALA A 121 -2.23 13.44 -23.71
C ALA A 121 -1.16 12.49 -23.16
N VAL A 122 -0.56 12.87 -22.03
CA VAL A 122 0.38 12.03 -21.26
C VAL A 122 -0.10 11.91 -19.82
N VAL A 123 -0.12 10.67 -19.32
CA VAL A 123 -0.40 10.36 -17.91
C VAL A 123 0.85 9.79 -17.28
N VAL A 124 1.41 10.50 -16.29
CA VAL A 124 2.54 10.01 -15.49
C VAL A 124 2.00 9.16 -14.34
N ALA A 125 2.28 7.85 -14.36
CA ALA A 125 1.80 6.86 -13.41
C ALA A 125 2.94 6.16 -12.65
N THR A 126 4.03 6.89 -12.38
CA THR A 126 5.24 6.41 -11.72
C THR A 126 5.15 6.55 -10.19
N ASP A 127 6.15 6.03 -9.47
CA ASP A 127 6.31 6.32 -8.05
C ASP A 127 6.60 7.82 -7.81
N PRO A 128 6.41 8.32 -6.58
CA PRO A 128 6.37 9.76 -6.34
C PRO A 128 7.70 10.48 -6.63
N ALA A 129 8.83 9.82 -6.39
CA ALA A 129 10.15 10.39 -6.64
C ALA A 129 10.37 10.52 -8.16
N THR A 130 10.14 9.44 -8.91
CA THR A 130 10.23 9.44 -10.38
C THR A 130 9.25 10.44 -11.00
N ALA A 131 8.04 10.59 -10.45
CA ALA A 131 7.07 11.58 -10.92
C ALA A 131 7.58 13.03 -10.75
N VAL A 132 8.27 13.34 -9.65
CA VAL A 132 8.85 14.66 -9.39
C VAL A 132 10.05 14.93 -10.30
N GLU A 133 10.86 13.92 -10.59
CA GLU A 133 11.97 14.01 -11.56
C GLU A 133 11.45 14.33 -12.97
N LEU A 134 10.41 13.62 -13.43
CA LEU A 134 9.80 13.85 -14.73
C LEU A 134 8.99 15.15 -14.80
N LEU A 135 8.42 15.59 -13.68
CA LEU A 135 7.54 16.76 -13.57
C LEU A 135 7.94 17.64 -12.37
N PRO A 136 8.99 18.47 -12.52
CA PRO A 136 9.45 19.36 -11.46
C PRO A 136 8.32 20.28 -10.95
N GLY A 137 8.21 20.40 -9.63
CA GLY A 137 7.16 21.18 -8.95
C GLY A 137 6.00 20.35 -8.40
N LEU A 138 5.97 19.04 -8.64
CA LEU A 138 5.10 18.14 -7.87
C LEU A 138 5.56 18.05 -6.41
N HIS A 139 4.61 17.89 -5.50
CA HIS A 139 4.92 17.55 -4.12
C HIS A 139 5.34 16.09 -4.01
N GLU A 140 6.56 15.86 -3.54
CA GLU A 140 7.03 14.56 -3.11
C GLU A 140 6.60 14.30 -1.66
N PRO A 141 5.72 13.31 -1.40
CA PRO A 141 5.41 12.90 -0.04
C PRO A 141 6.62 12.18 0.56
N GLN A 142 6.77 12.24 1.89
CA GLN A 142 7.70 11.34 2.56
C GLN A 142 7.29 9.89 2.29
N LEU A 143 8.28 9.02 2.04
CA LEU A 143 8.05 7.60 1.83
C LEU A 143 8.36 6.84 3.11
N ARG A 144 7.63 5.74 3.31
CA ARG A 144 7.80 4.84 4.44
C ARG A 144 8.43 3.53 3.98
N ALA A 145 9.35 3.03 4.79
CA ALA A 145 10.06 1.81 4.52
C ALA A 145 9.38 0.60 5.19
N VAL A 146 9.38 -0.53 4.50
CA VAL A 146 8.94 -1.82 5.03
C VAL A 146 9.95 -2.87 4.62
N THR A 147 10.34 -3.73 5.55
CA THR A 147 11.04 -4.97 5.23
C THR A 147 10.11 -6.14 5.50
N THR A 148 9.99 -7.04 4.53
CA THR A 148 9.18 -8.25 4.64
C THR A 148 10.08 -9.46 4.73
N PHE A 149 9.90 -10.26 5.78
CA PHE A 149 10.52 -11.56 5.95
C PHE A 149 9.51 -12.65 5.59
N HIS A 150 9.99 -13.67 4.90
CA HIS A 150 9.24 -14.88 4.62
C HIS A 150 9.91 -16.05 5.31
N HIS A 151 9.14 -16.76 6.12
CA HIS A 151 9.60 -17.94 6.83
C HIS A 151 8.74 -19.15 6.52
N ALA A 152 9.37 -20.30 6.31
CA ALA A 152 8.71 -21.59 6.27
C ALA A 152 8.83 -22.25 7.65
N ALA A 153 7.70 -22.66 8.24
CA ALA A 153 7.67 -23.30 9.56
C ALA A 153 6.57 -24.36 9.64
N VAL A 154 6.67 -25.27 10.61
CA VAL A 154 5.59 -26.22 10.94
C VAL A 154 4.81 -25.67 12.12
N LEU A 155 3.59 -25.17 11.87
CA LEU A 155 2.72 -24.63 12.92
C LEU A 155 1.66 -25.64 13.36
N ALA A 156 1.49 -25.81 14.67
CA ALA A 156 0.47 -26.68 15.24
C ALA A 156 -0.90 -25.95 15.33
N PRO A 157 -2.03 -26.61 15.03
CA PRO A 157 -3.36 -26.08 15.31
C PRO A 157 -3.55 -25.75 16.80
N PRO A 158 -4.37 -24.74 17.17
CA PRO A 158 -5.25 -23.93 16.32
C PRO A 158 -4.55 -22.70 15.72
N ARG A 159 -3.24 -22.53 15.96
CA ARG A 159 -2.48 -21.36 15.51
C ARG A 159 -2.10 -21.53 14.04
N GLY A 160 -3.04 -21.12 13.19
CA GLY A 160 -2.93 -21.28 11.75
C GLY A 160 -4.17 -20.80 11.01
N GLU A 161 -5.00 -19.97 11.63
CA GLU A 161 -6.08 -19.34 10.87
C GLU A 161 -5.49 -18.45 9.78
N PRO A 162 -6.17 -18.29 8.63
CA PRO A 162 -5.78 -17.33 7.60
C PRO A 162 -6.06 -15.89 8.07
N ALA A 163 -5.41 -15.49 9.15
CA ALA A 163 -5.60 -14.23 9.85
C ALA A 163 -4.29 -13.44 9.90
N VAL A 164 -4.42 -12.12 9.95
CA VAL A 164 -3.29 -11.22 10.19
C VAL A 164 -3.19 -10.97 11.69
N LEU A 165 -2.04 -11.32 12.26
CA LEU A 165 -1.66 -10.94 13.60
C LEU A 165 -0.96 -9.59 13.57
N ILE A 166 -1.35 -8.70 14.47
CA ILE A 166 -0.70 -7.41 14.71
C ILE A 166 -0.11 -7.50 16.10
N ASP A 167 1.19 -7.29 16.18
CA ASP A 167 1.90 -7.38 17.45
C ASP A 167 1.79 -6.04 18.18
N ALA A 168 1.28 -6.06 19.40
CA ALA A 168 1.09 -4.87 20.21
C ALA A 168 2.28 -4.55 21.13
N ASP A 169 3.32 -5.39 21.12
CA ASP A 169 4.54 -5.14 21.89
C ASP A 169 5.40 -4.08 21.20
N ARG A 170 5.62 -2.96 21.90
CA ARG A 170 6.40 -1.81 21.41
C ARG A 170 7.88 -2.09 21.20
N HIS A 171 8.40 -3.16 21.81
CA HIS A 171 9.78 -3.58 21.66
C HIS A 171 9.95 -4.64 20.56
N SER A 172 8.84 -5.10 19.99
CA SER A 172 8.86 -6.07 18.91
C SER A 172 9.35 -5.44 17.60
N PRO A 173 10.21 -6.13 16.84
CA PRO A 173 10.49 -5.74 15.46
C PRO A 173 9.30 -6.02 14.53
N VAL A 174 8.36 -6.88 14.93
CA VAL A 174 7.24 -7.32 14.11
C VAL A 174 6.10 -6.32 14.21
N SER A 175 5.67 -5.75 13.09
CA SER A 175 4.44 -4.93 13.03
C SER A 175 3.20 -5.80 12.80
N ARG A 176 3.29 -6.70 11.82
CA ARG A 176 2.25 -7.67 11.48
C ARG A 176 2.83 -8.93 10.87
N THR A 177 2.15 -10.04 11.05
CA THR A 177 2.52 -11.34 10.49
C THR A 177 1.28 -12.12 10.09
N ALA A 178 1.39 -12.96 9.05
CA ALA A 178 0.30 -13.80 8.60
C ALA A 178 0.80 -15.11 7.98
N PRO A 179 0.20 -16.27 8.31
CA PRO A 179 0.46 -17.53 7.63
C PRO A 179 -0.22 -17.54 6.26
N VAL A 180 0.42 -16.94 5.26
CA VAL A 180 -0.16 -16.70 3.93
C VAL A 180 -0.51 -17.98 3.17
N SER A 181 0.15 -19.12 3.45
CA SER A 181 -0.21 -20.40 2.85
C SER A 181 -1.50 -21.01 3.43
N HIS A 182 -1.95 -20.62 4.62
CA HIS A 182 -3.26 -21.05 5.10
C HIS A 182 -4.41 -20.37 4.36
N ALA A 183 -4.20 -19.14 3.88
CA ALA A 183 -5.16 -18.44 3.02
C ALA A 183 -5.06 -18.90 1.55
N VAL A 184 -3.86 -19.20 1.07
CA VAL A 184 -3.59 -19.66 -0.29
C VAL A 184 -2.65 -20.88 -0.25
N PRO A 185 -3.19 -22.11 -0.12
CA PRO A 185 -2.38 -23.33 0.05
C PRO A 185 -1.28 -23.53 -0.99
N GLY A 186 -1.53 -23.14 -2.25
CA GLY A 186 -0.55 -23.24 -3.34
C GLY A 186 0.73 -22.38 -3.17
N ARG A 187 0.83 -21.57 -2.11
CA ARG A 187 2.03 -20.80 -1.78
C ARG A 187 3.10 -21.58 -0.99
N SER A 188 2.80 -22.78 -0.51
CA SER A 188 3.81 -23.70 0.03
C SER A 188 3.73 -25.04 -0.71
N PRO A 189 4.78 -25.42 -1.45
CA PRO A 189 4.81 -26.69 -2.16
C PRO A 189 5.18 -27.89 -1.26
N ASP A 190 5.71 -27.65 -0.06
CA ASP A 190 6.28 -28.66 0.83
C ASP A 190 5.47 -28.88 2.11
N HIS A 191 4.19 -28.47 2.09
CA HIS A 191 3.23 -28.58 3.19
C HIS A 191 3.59 -27.82 4.48
N ARG A 192 4.70 -27.07 4.51
CA ARG A 192 5.01 -26.16 5.61
C ARG A 192 4.13 -24.92 5.53
N THR A 193 3.98 -24.22 6.65
CA THR A 193 3.33 -22.92 6.65
C THR A 193 4.30 -21.87 6.15
N LEU A 194 3.94 -21.17 5.07
CA LEU A 194 4.63 -19.95 4.66
C LEU A 194 4.04 -18.78 5.45
N VAL A 195 4.87 -18.12 6.24
CA VAL A 195 4.54 -16.96 7.06
C VAL A 195 5.21 -15.72 6.45
N SER A 196 4.44 -14.66 6.26
CA SER A 196 4.95 -13.35 5.83
C SER A 196 4.87 -12.37 6.97
N THR A 197 5.98 -11.72 7.28
CA THR A 197 6.12 -10.84 8.44
C THR A 197 6.69 -9.49 8.02
N ASN A 198 6.03 -8.41 8.41
CA ASN A 198 6.45 -7.05 8.08
C ASN A 198 7.11 -6.37 9.27
N VAL A 199 8.24 -5.74 9.01
CA VAL A 199 8.97 -4.83 9.90
C VAL A 199 8.87 -3.43 9.32
N VAL A 200 8.48 -2.46 10.15
CA VAL A 200 8.30 -1.06 9.76
C VAL A 200 9.58 -0.26 9.96
N GLY A 201 9.88 0.68 9.06
CA GLY A 201 10.96 1.65 9.22
C GLY A 201 12.38 1.12 8.94
N HIS A 202 12.54 -0.19 8.76
CA HIS A 202 13.83 -0.78 8.38
C HIS A 202 14.03 -0.76 6.86
N THR A 203 15.13 -0.17 6.42
CA THR A 203 15.50 0.00 5.01
C THR A 203 16.54 -1.01 4.53
N GLY A 204 17.08 -1.86 5.40
CA GLY A 204 18.25 -2.70 5.11
C GLY A 204 19.59 -1.98 5.32
N ALA A 205 19.59 -0.68 5.66
CA ALA A 205 20.78 0.09 5.98
C ALA A 205 20.95 0.23 7.51
N GLY A 206 22.19 0.08 8.01
CA GLY A 206 22.53 0.25 9.42
C GLY A 206 22.54 -1.06 10.22
N THR A 207 21.37 -1.54 10.64
CA THR A 207 21.27 -2.84 11.34
C THR A 207 21.55 -3.98 10.37
N ARG A 208 22.35 -4.97 10.79
CA ARG A 208 22.58 -6.15 9.94
C ARG A 208 21.26 -6.89 9.77
N THR A 209 20.83 -7.12 8.53
CA THR A 209 19.60 -7.85 8.23
C THR A 209 19.51 -9.18 8.96
N SER A 210 20.64 -9.86 9.22
CA SER A 210 20.71 -11.10 9.99
C SER A 210 20.37 -10.96 11.48
N GLU A 211 20.76 -9.84 12.12
CA GLU A 211 20.38 -9.55 13.52
C GLU A 211 18.88 -9.28 13.60
N LEU A 212 18.35 -8.49 12.66
CA LEU A 212 16.92 -8.22 12.58
C LEU A 212 16.13 -9.51 12.31
N GLU A 213 16.59 -10.33 11.37
CA GLU A 213 15.99 -11.63 11.07
C GLU A 213 15.93 -12.51 12.33
N SER A 214 17.02 -12.57 13.10
CA SER A 214 17.07 -13.37 14.33
C SER A 214 16.07 -12.87 15.38
N ALA A 215 15.93 -11.54 15.53
CA ALA A 215 14.94 -10.94 16.42
C ALA A 215 13.49 -11.19 15.94
N VAL A 216 13.26 -11.12 14.62
CA VAL A 216 11.97 -11.45 14.01
C VAL A 216 11.63 -12.91 14.24
N ARG A 217 12.56 -13.84 13.99
CA ARG A 217 12.36 -15.28 14.19
C ARG A 217 12.01 -15.60 15.64
N ALA A 218 12.79 -15.10 16.60
CA ALA A 218 12.52 -15.24 18.03
C ALA A 218 11.11 -14.77 18.40
N ARG A 219 10.69 -13.62 17.87
CA ARG A 219 9.35 -13.12 18.13
C ARG A 219 8.26 -13.96 17.47
N LEU A 220 8.48 -14.49 16.28
CA LEU A 220 7.53 -15.36 15.60
C LEU A 220 7.32 -16.68 16.36
N ALA A 221 8.38 -17.26 16.90
CA ALA A 221 8.30 -18.42 17.78
C ALA A 221 7.38 -18.17 18.99
N GLU A 222 7.49 -17.00 19.64
CA GLU A 222 6.60 -16.61 20.74
C GLU A 222 5.15 -16.43 20.28
N LEU A 223 4.93 -15.64 19.21
CA LEU A 223 3.60 -15.32 18.70
C LEU A 223 2.83 -16.57 18.26
N TYR A 224 3.51 -17.50 17.61
CA TYR A 224 2.91 -18.74 17.11
C TYR A 224 3.06 -19.93 18.07
N ALA A 225 3.73 -19.76 19.22
CA ALA A 225 4.07 -20.83 20.16
C ALA A 225 4.74 -22.03 19.47
N ALA A 226 5.75 -21.74 18.66
CA ALA A 226 6.56 -22.71 17.93
C ALA A 226 8.04 -22.58 18.34
N GLU A 227 8.83 -23.65 18.21
CA GLU A 227 10.27 -23.60 18.50
C GLU A 227 11.03 -22.85 17.39
N ASP A 228 12.03 -22.06 17.78
CA ASP A 228 12.81 -21.20 16.88
C ASP A 228 13.53 -21.97 15.76
N ASP A 229 14.05 -23.15 16.05
CA ASP A 229 14.80 -24.02 15.13
C ASP A 229 13.94 -24.57 13.98
N ARG A 230 12.61 -24.44 14.08
CA ARG A 230 11.66 -24.86 13.03
C ARG A 230 11.39 -23.78 11.98
N TRP A 231 11.94 -22.58 12.15
CA TRP A 231 11.73 -21.46 11.23
C TRP A 231 12.89 -21.34 10.24
N GLU A 232 12.61 -21.64 8.98
CA GLU A 232 13.54 -21.38 7.88
C GLU A 232 13.22 -20.03 7.24
N CYS A 233 14.15 -19.08 7.26
CA CYS A 233 13.99 -17.83 6.50
C CYS A 233 14.25 -18.11 5.01
N VAL A 234 13.19 -18.06 4.20
CA VAL A 234 13.25 -18.39 2.78
C VAL A 234 13.44 -17.16 1.88
N ALA A 235 13.05 -15.98 2.35
CA ALA A 235 13.28 -14.73 1.62
C ALA A 235 13.19 -13.49 2.53
N VAL A 236 13.92 -12.44 2.15
CA VAL A 236 13.83 -11.11 2.74
C VAL A 236 13.71 -10.08 1.62
N HIS A 237 12.72 -9.21 1.71
CA HIS A 237 12.49 -8.13 0.75
C HIS A 237 12.51 -6.78 1.44
N HIS A 238 13.38 -5.89 0.97
CA HIS A 238 13.48 -4.52 1.47
C HIS A 238 12.74 -3.57 0.52
N PHE A 239 11.76 -2.84 1.05
CA PHE A 239 11.03 -1.81 0.33
C PHE A 239 11.31 -0.47 1.00
N PRO A 240 12.42 0.23 0.66
CA PRO A 240 12.77 1.51 1.28
C PRO A 240 11.76 2.61 0.94
N ARG A 241 11.00 2.43 -0.15
CA ARG A 241 9.98 3.33 -0.69
C ARG A 241 8.65 2.58 -0.85
N ALA A 242 8.15 1.99 0.24
CA ALA A 242 7.01 1.06 0.20
C ALA A 242 5.66 1.76 0.05
N THR A 243 5.45 2.88 0.75
CA THR A 243 4.18 3.60 0.74
C THR A 243 4.37 5.09 1.03
N PRO A 244 3.60 5.99 0.40
CA PRO A 244 3.55 7.40 0.77
C PRO A 244 2.97 7.62 2.17
N ALA A 245 3.57 8.53 2.93
CA ALA A 245 3.03 8.99 4.19
C ALA A 245 1.74 9.79 3.98
N MET A 246 0.77 9.60 4.87
CA MET A 246 -0.47 10.37 4.92
C MET A 246 -0.45 11.36 6.10
N THR A 247 0.63 12.12 6.20
CA THR A 247 0.85 13.10 7.28
C THR A 247 -0.19 14.21 7.25
N SER A 248 -0.71 14.58 8.41
CA SER A 248 -1.67 15.68 8.55
C SER A 248 -0.99 17.04 8.37
N PRO A 249 -1.59 18.00 7.64
CA PRO A 249 -2.83 17.85 6.87
C PRO A 249 -2.60 17.08 5.56
N HIS A 250 -3.38 16.00 5.34
CA HIS A 250 -3.27 15.21 4.10
C HIS A 250 -4.34 15.58 3.08
N ASN A 251 -3.96 15.69 1.80
CA ASN A 251 -4.93 15.87 0.71
C ASN A 251 -5.24 14.51 0.03
N PHE A 252 -6.40 13.94 0.32
CA PHE A 252 -6.88 12.68 -0.25
C PHE A 252 -7.42 12.80 -1.68
N ARG A 253 -7.52 14.01 -2.23
CA ARG A 253 -7.98 14.27 -3.59
C ARG A 253 -7.07 15.29 -4.28
N ARG A 254 -5.76 15.03 -4.27
CA ARG A 254 -4.80 15.86 -5.01
C ARG A 254 -5.20 15.90 -6.49
N PRO A 255 -5.08 17.05 -7.19
CA PRO A 255 -5.46 17.16 -8.60
C PRO A 255 -4.75 16.11 -9.46
N VAL A 256 -5.42 15.49 -10.41
CA VAL A 256 -4.79 14.53 -11.34
C VAL A 256 -4.47 15.16 -12.69
N ARG A 257 -5.12 16.27 -13.01
CA ARG A 257 -4.85 17.10 -14.19
C ARG A 257 -3.96 18.25 -13.76
N LEU A 258 -2.79 18.37 -14.40
CA LEU A 258 -1.86 19.47 -14.14
C LEU A 258 -2.17 20.62 -15.11
N ILE A 259 -2.18 20.30 -16.40
CA ILE A 259 -2.58 21.18 -17.51
C ILE A 259 -3.29 20.35 -18.57
N HIS A 260 -3.86 20.99 -19.58
CA HIS A 260 -4.42 20.27 -20.73
C HIS A 260 -3.32 19.43 -21.40
N GLY A 261 -3.61 18.14 -21.61
CA GLY A 261 -2.64 17.18 -22.17
C GLY A 261 -1.67 16.56 -21.16
N LEU A 262 -1.60 17.01 -19.91
CA LEU A 262 -0.66 16.46 -18.92
C LEU A 262 -1.31 16.13 -17.57
N TYR A 263 -1.18 14.88 -17.18
CA TYR A 263 -1.86 14.29 -16.02
C TYR A 263 -0.89 13.45 -15.19
N VAL A 264 -1.23 13.26 -13.91
CA VAL A 264 -0.47 12.43 -12.97
C VAL A 264 -1.43 11.59 -12.13
N CYS A 265 -1.10 10.31 -11.94
CA CYS A 265 -1.81 9.40 -11.05
C CYS A 265 -0.83 8.51 -10.27
N GLY A 266 -1.36 7.85 -9.25
CA GLY A 266 -0.58 7.04 -8.31
C GLY A 266 -1.16 7.11 -6.91
N ASP A 267 -0.71 6.22 -6.04
CA ASP A 267 -1.12 6.18 -4.63
C ASP A 267 -0.79 7.47 -3.86
N HIS A 268 0.18 8.25 -4.34
CA HIS A 268 0.52 9.58 -3.84
C HIS A 268 -0.48 10.70 -4.22
N ARG A 269 -1.53 10.41 -5.00
CA ARG A 269 -2.58 11.39 -5.37
C ARG A 269 -3.85 11.31 -4.52
N GLY A 270 -3.92 10.37 -3.58
CA GLY A 270 -5.08 10.19 -2.71
C GLY A 270 -4.76 9.41 -1.44
N THR A 271 -5.45 8.29 -1.23
CA THR A 271 -5.12 7.33 -0.17
C THR A 271 -3.92 6.50 -0.58
N ALA A 272 -2.96 6.29 0.31
CA ALA A 272 -1.83 5.39 0.03
C ALA A 272 -2.30 3.94 -0.19
N GLY A 273 -1.64 3.23 -1.12
CA GLY A 273 -1.94 1.84 -1.48
C GLY A 273 -2.74 1.64 -2.77
N ILE A 274 -3.04 0.38 -3.07
CA ILE A 274 -3.63 -0.10 -4.34
C ILE A 274 -4.94 0.61 -4.66
N ASP A 275 -5.82 0.79 -3.67
CA ASP A 275 -7.13 1.42 -3.89
C ASP A 275 -6.99 2.87 -4.34
N GLY A 276 -6.06 3.65 -3.75
CA GLY A 276 -5.83 5.02 -4.16
C GLY A 276 -5.09 5.15 -5.49
N ALA A 277 -4.19 4.22 -5.82
CA ALA A 277 -3.60 4.14 -7.16
C ALA A 277 -4.67 3.90 -8.23
N LEU A 278 -5.59 2.94 -8.01
CA LEU A 278 -6.68 2.65 -8.94
C LEU A 278 -7.71 3.79 -8.99
N GLU A 279 -8.02 4.45 -7.87
CA GLU A 279 -8.92 5.60 -7.82
C GLU A 279 -8.37 6.80 -8.61
N SER A 280 -7.10 7.15 -8.36
CA SER A 280 -6.44 8.26 -9.03
C SER A 280 -6.24 7.99 -10.52
N GLY A 281 -5.92 6.75 -10.91
CA GLY A 281 -5.84 6.33 -12.30
C GLY A 281 -7.17 6.50 -13.05
N ARG A 282 -8.29 6.09 -12.43
CA ARG A 282 -9.64 6.32 -13.00
C ARG A 282 -9.96 7.80 -13.13
N ARG A 283 -9.56 8.64 -12.15
CA ARG A 283 -9.75 10.10 -12.23
C ARG A 283 -8.92 10.72 -13.35
N ALA A 284 -7.67 10.29 -13.52
CA ALA A 284 -6.81 10.75 -14.61
C ALA A 284 -7.41 10.37 -15.97
N ALA A 285 -7.83 9.11 -16.15
CA ALA A 285 -8.48 8.66 -17.37
C ALA A 285 -9.75 9.47 -17.70
N ARG A 286 -10.61 9.74 -16.70
CA ARG A 286 -11.79 10.60 -16.89
C ARG A 286 -11.44 12.02 -17.31
N SER A 287 -10.36 12.58 -16.73
CA SER A 287 -9.90 13.93 -17.08
C SER A 287 -9.37 13.98 -18.51
N VAL A 288 -8.59 12.97 -18.92
CA VAL A 288 -8.11 12.81 -20.31
C VAL A 288 -9.29 12.72 -21.28
N MET A 289 -10.26 11.85 -21.01
CA MET A 289 -11.44 11.67 -21.87
C MET A 289 -12.26 12.96 -22.01
N ALA A 290 -12.47 13.68 -20.91
CA ALA A 290 -13.20 14.95 -20.92
C ALA A 290 -12.46 16.01 -21.75
N ASP A 291 -11.16 16.16 -21.55
CA ASP A 291 -10.34 17.13 -22.28
C ASP A 291 -10.22 16.79 -23.78
N LEU A 292 -10.20 15.51 -24.14
CA LEU A 292 -10.15 15.06 -25.54
C LEU A 292 -11.53 14.93 -26.21
N GLY A 293 -12.63 15.16 -25.48
CA GLY A 293 -13.99 15.02 -26.00
C GLY A 293 -14.39 13.57 -26.32
N VAL A 294 -13.77 12.59 -25.66
CA VAL A 294 -14.06 11.16 -25.84
C VAL A 294 -15.10 10.70 -24.82
N VAL A 295 -16.16 10.04 -25.28
CA VAL A 295 -17.17 9.41 -24.42
C VAL A 295 -16.93 7.91 -24.38
N PHE A 296 -16.62 7.36 -23.20
CA PHE A 296 -16.51 5.92 -23.01
C PHE A 296 -17.89 5.34 -22.64
N ARG A 297 -18.45 4.47 -23.50
CA ARG A 297 -19.61 3.65 -23.14
C ARG A 297 -19.09 2.31 -22.67
N ALA A 298 -19.54 1.84 -21.50
CA ALA A 298 -19.08 0.58 -20.92
C ALA A 298 -19.40 -0.66 -21.79
N GLU A 299 -20.28 -0.51 -22.78
CA GLU A 299 -20.65 -1.50 -23.79
C GLU A 299 -19.60 -1.62 -24.91
N ASP A 300 -18.74 -0.61 -25.10
CA ASP A 300 -17.64 -0.60 -26.07
C ASP A 300 -16.42 -1.37 -25.52
N ARG A 301 -16.63 -2.58 -24.97
CA ARG A 301 -15.52 -3.51 -24.77
C ARG A 301 -14.83 -3.63 -26.12
N ILE A 302 -13.51 -3.41 -26.14
CA ILE A 302 -12.63 -3.71 -27.27
C ILE A 302 -12.82 -5.20 -27.57
N THR A 303 -13.76 -5.49 -28.47
CA THR A 303 -13.81 -6.74 -29.20
C THR A 303 -12.62 -6.69 -30.13
N ALA A 304 -11.68 -7.61 -29.91
CA ALA A 304 -10.70 -7.97 -30.94
C ALA A 304 -11.42 -8.37 -32.24
#